data_AF-A0A2V6BGJ3-F1
#
_entry.id   AF-A0A2V6BGJ3-F1
#
_cell.length_a   1.000
_cell.length_b   1.000
_cell.length_c   1.000
_cell.angle_alpha   90.00
_cell.angle_beta   90.00
_cell.angle_gamma   90.00
#
_symmetry.space_group_name_H-M   'P 1'
#
loop_
_entity.id
_entity.type
_entity.pdbx_description
1 polymer ?
#
loop_
_entity_poly.entity_id
_entity_poly.type
_entity_poly.pdbx_seq_one_letter_code
_entity_poly.pdbx_strand_id
1 'polypeptide(L)'
;SILTALEYLPRRTETDPERIKERAREKEIIKKRLERRCAEAPQVQRAIEKAVETINGHVGDPRSFDRLDELLNAQSYRLAFWRVAAEEINYRRFFDVNDLAAIRVELPEVFDAAHKLLFELVASGAVTGLRIDHPDGLYRPLEYFEKLQMRCAKALRVPLPKDGRAIYLIVEKILTGEEQLPQNWRVHGTTGYGFANQVAGVLVDHNAEGAITKIFKRFIGHSLHFGHLVYAKKRLVMRISLANEVNVLGTMVDRLSEQNRWFRDYTLEALARAVRETIACFPVYRTYLEPGKPVSEEDRAVIERAVAAAKRRNPAIEESVFNFLRDLLLFRFPENLDEEQRAAHAEFVLKFQQFTGPITAKGLEDTVFYIYNRLAALNEVGGEPQLFGLSVEAFHERNLRRQRDWPASLLATSTHDSKRSEDVRARMLA
;
A
#
# COMPACT_ATOMS: atom_id res chain seq x y z
N SER A 1 23.79 24.50 -34.15
CA SER A 1 24.23 23.12 -34.49
C SER A 1 23.42 22.10 -33.68
N ILE A 2 23.51 20.79 -33.94
CA ILE A 2 22.97 19.74 -33.04
C ILE A 2 23.66 19.83 -31.66
N LEU A 3 24.98 20.05 -31.65
CA LEU A 3 25.77 20.22 -30.43
C LEU A 3 25.29 21.42 -29.60
N THR A 4 25.12 22.59 -30.23
CA THR A 4 24.54 23.77 -29.57
C THR A 4 23.18 23.45 -28.94
N ALA A 5 22.31 22.74 -29.65
CA ALA A 5 20.99 22.41 -29.11
C ALA A 5 21.06 21.47 -27.89
N LEU A 6 22.04 20.57 -27.83
CA LEU A 6 22.30 19.73 -26.66
C LEU A 6 22.85 20.53 -25.47
N GLU A 7 23.76 21.47 -25.72
CA GLU A 7 24.36 22.32 -24.67
C GLU A 7 23.35 23.24 -23.98
N TYR A 8 22.39 23.78 -24.74
CA TYR A 8 21.35 24.68 -24.23
C TYR A 8 20.09 23.95 -23.76
N LEU A 9 20.03 22.62 -23.87
CA LEU A 9 18.88 21.87 -23.38
C LEU A 9 18.76 22.06 -21.86
N PRO A 10 17.59 22.45 -21.33
CA PRO A 10 17.44 22.65 -19.89
C PRO A 10 17.89 21.41 -19.12
N ARG A 11 18.66 21.60 -18.04
CA ARG A 11 19.21 20.49 -17.25
C ARG A 11 18.08 19.66 -16.65
N ARG A 12 18.33 18.38 -16.40
CA ARG A 12 17.35 17.48 -15.75
C ARG A 12 16.86 17.94 -14.36
N THR A 13 17.69 18.71 -13.64
CA THR A 13 17.39 19.28 -12.31
C THR A 13 16.50 20.52 -12.37
N GLU A 14 16.15 20.98 -13.57
CA GLU A 14 15.23 22.11 -13.76
C GLU A 14 13.83 21.78 -13.21
N THR A 15 13.26 22.75 -12.49
CA THR A 15 11.95 22.66 -11.82
C THR A 15 10.91 23.59 -12.44
N ASP A 16 11.31 24.58 -13.26
CA ASP A 16 10.38 25.44 -13.99
C ASP A 16 9.55 24.63 -15.01
N PRO A 17 8.21 24.60 -14.89
CA PRO A 17 7.33 23.85 -15.78
C PRO A 17 7.52 24.16 -17.26
N GLU A 18 7.77 25.43 -17.63
CA GLU A 18 7.92 25.81 -19.04
C GLU A 18 9.25 25.32 -19.61
N ARG A 19 10.32 25.38 -18.80
CA ARG A 19 11.62 24.80 -19.16
C ARG A 19 11.59 23.28 -19.22
N ILE A 20 10.82 22.62 -18.36
CA ILE A 20 10.60 21.17 -18.42
C ILE A 20 9.87 20.79 -19.73
N LYS A 21 8.83 21.54 -20.11
CA LYS A 21 8.13 21.36 -21.39
C LYS A 21 9.05 21.62 -22.58
N GLU A 22 9.84 22.70 -22.53
CA GLU A 22 10.89 23.00 -23.51
C GLU A 22 11.83 21.81 -23.68
N ARG A 23 12.43 21.32 -22.58
CA ARG A 23 13.29 20.14 -22.58
C ARG A 23 12.60 18.90 -23.17
N ALA A 24 11.35 18.64 -22.79
CA ALA A 24 10.58 17.48 -23.26
C ALA A 24 10.32 17.54 -24.77
N ARG A 25 10.11 18.74 -25.33
CA ARG A 25 9.92 18.96 -26.77
C ARG A 25 11.25 18.95 -27.53
N GLU A 26 12.20 19.77 -27.11
CA GLU A 26 13.47 19.97 -27.81
C GLU A 26 14.30 18.69 -27.85
N LYS A 27 14.28 17.86 -26.80
CA LYS A 27 15.01 16.57 -26.81
C LYS A 27 14.57 15.68 -27.98
N GLU A 28 13.28 15.66 -28.32
CA GLU A 28 12.75 14.82 -29.40
C GLU A 28 13.09 15.41 -30.78
N ILE A 29 13.12 16.74 -30.90
CA ILE A 29 13.59 17.43 -32.12
C ILE A 29 15.08 17.12 -32.35
N ILE A 30 15.89 17.20 -31.30
CA ILE A 30 17.33 16.92 -31.37
C ILE A 30 17.58 15.46 -31.78
N LYS A 31 16.87 14.49 -31.18
CA LYS A 31 16.94 13.07 -31.57
C LYS A 31 16.65 12.86 -33.05
N LYS A 32 15.55 13.42 -33.56
CA LYS A 32 15.19 13.33 -35.00
C LYS A 32 16.24 13.95 -35.92
N ARG A 33 16.82 15.09 -35.50
CA ARG A 33 17.91 15.73 -36.26
C ARG A 33 19.17 14.88 -36.29
N LEU A 34 19.50 14.22 -35.18
CA LEU A 34 20.63 13.31 -35.08
C LEU A 34 20.41 12.07 -35.95
N GLU A 35 19.23 11.45 -35.86
CA GLU A 35 18.82 10.30 -36.67
C GLU A 35 18.93 10.60 -38.17
N ARG A 36 18.35 11.72 -38.62
CA ARG A 36 18.48 12.15 -40.02
C ARG A 36 19.94 12.32 -40.45
N ARG A 37 20.80 12.89 -39.59
CA ARG A 37 22.23 13.04 -39.90
C ARG A 37 22.96 11.72 -40.00
N CYS A 38 22.59 10.74 -39.18
CA CYS A 38 23.13 9.40 -39.28
C CYS A 38 22.74 8.73 -40.61
N ALA A 39 21.50 8.92 -41.06
CA ALA A 39 21.02 8.41 -42.34
C ALA A 39 21.69 9.08 -43.54
N GLU A 40 21.88 10.40 -43.51
CA GLU A 40 22.50 11.18 -44.59
C GLU A 40 24.03 11.00 -44.66
N ALA A 41 24.69 10.68 -43.55
CA ALA A 41 26.14 10.60 -43.44
C ALA A 41 26.58 9.33 -42.68
N PRO A 42 26.85 8.21 -43.38
CA PRO A 42 27.22 6.94 -42.77
C PRO A 42 28.46 6.98 -41.87
N GLN A 43 29.36 7.95 -42.08
CA GLN A 43 30.50 8.19 -41.21
C GLN A 43 30.11 8.69 -39.81
N VAL A 44 29.00 9.44 -39.70
CA VAL A 44 28.47 9.90 -38.41
C VAL A 44 27.88 8.73 -37.63
N GLN A 45 27.09 7.87 -38.29
CA GLN A 45 26.55 6.64 -37.69
C GLN A 45 27.67 5.75 -37.15
N ARG A 46 28.68 5.46 -37.98
CA ARG A 46 29.85 4.64 -37.57
C ARG A 46 30.61 5.25 -36.40
N ALA A 47 30.72 6.58 -36.34
CA ALA A 47 31.36 7.25 -35.21
C ALA A 47 30.55 7.10 -33.91
N ILE A 48 29.22 7.17 -33.98
CA ILE A 48 28.35 6.96 -32.82
C ILE A 48 28.40 5.51 -32.35
N GLU A 49 28.30 4.54 -33.25
CA GLU A 49 28.41 3.11 -32.92
C GLU A 49 29.74 2.81 -32.21
N LYS A 50 30.86 3.30 -32.75
CA LYS A 50 32.17 3.16 -32.12
C LYS A 50 32.24 3.82 -30.74
N ALA A 51 31.58 4.97 -30.55
CA ALA A 51 31.51 5.63 -29.24
C ALA A 51 30.69 4.79 -28.25
N VAL A 52 29.58 4.20 -28.68
CA VAL A 52 28.75 3.30 -27.86
C VAL A 52 29.53 2.04 -27.49
N GLU A 53 30.22 1.39 -28.43
CA GLU A 53 31.11 0.25 -28.15
C GLU A 53 32.18 0.60 -27.11
N THR A 54 32.79 1.79 -27.22
CA THR A 54 33.79 2.27 -26.27
C THR A 54 33.20 2.50 -24.88
N ILE A 55 31.97 3.02 -24.79
CA ILE A 55 31.29 3.25 -23.51
C ILE A 55 30.91 1.91 -22.87
N ASN A 56 30.41 0.95 -23.65
CA ASN A 56 29.93 -0.32 -23.13
C ASN A 56 31.00 -1.20 -22.45
N GLY A 57 32.29 -0.92 -22.68
CA GLY A 57 33.39 -1.69 -22.10
C GLY A 57 33.51 -3.11 -22.66
N HIS A 58 34.40 -3.89 -22.04
CA HIS A 58 34.78 -5.24 -22.45
C HIS A 58 34.80 -6.18 -21.24
N VAL A 59 34.06 -7.28 -21.34
CA VAL A 59 34.02 -8.32 -20.30
C VAL A 59 35.43 -8.88 -20.09
N GLY A 60 35.89 -8.90 -18.84
CA GLY A 60 37.25 -9.31 -18.47
C GLY A 60 38.23 -8.17 -18.25
N ASP A 61 37.88 -6.93 -18.62
CA ASP A 61 38.64 -5.72 -18.29
C ASP A 61 37.77 -4.73 -17.47
N PRO A 62 37.88 -4.72 -16.13
CA PRO A 62 37.06 -3.86 -15.29
C PRO A 62 37.17 -2.36 -15.61
N ARG A 63 38.35 -1.87 -16.01
CA ARG A 63 38.59 -0.44 -16.27
C ARG A 63 37.95 0.05 -17.56
N SER A 64 37.63 -0.85 -18.47
CA SER A 64 36.92 -0.53 -19.70
C SER A 64 35.49 -0.01 -19.44
N PHE A 65 34.92 -0.27 -18.26
CA PHE A 65 33.59 0.20 -17.86
C PHE A 65 33.59 1.57 -17.17
N ASP A 66 34.75 2.19 -16.91
CA ASP A 66 34.83 3.47 -16.17
C ASP A 66 33.97 4.57 -16.84
N ARG A 67 33.91 4.61 -18.18
CA ARG A 67 33.05 5.55 -18.92
C ARG A 67 31.55 5.24 -18.81
N LEU A 68 31.18 3.96 -18.75
CA LEU A 68 29.80 3.57 -18.50
C LEU A 68 29.39 3.95 -17.08
N ASP A 69 30.27 3.73 -16.11
CA ASP A 69 30.03 4.10 -14.72
C ASP A 69 29.86 5.61 -14.55
N GLU A 70 30.73 6.43 -15.17
CA GLU A 70 30.56 7.89 -15.23
C GLU A 70 29.22 8.30 -15.83
N LEU A 71 28.81 7.66 -16.94
CA LEU A 71 27.53 7.92 -17.58
C LEU A 71 26.35 7.54 -16.67
N LEU A 72 26.41 6.40 -16.00
CA LEU A 72 25.38 5.91 -15.07
C LEU A 72 25.28 6.80 -13.82
N ASN A 73 26.41 7.18 -13.22
CA ASN A 73 26.48 8.12 -12.10
C ASN A 73 25.95 9.51 -12.47
N ALA A 74 26.02 9.85 -13.75
CA ALA A 74 25.41 11.04 -14.30
C ALA A 74 23.94 10.82 -14.71
N GLN A 75 23.15 9.88 -14.17
CA GLN A 75 21.71 9.77 -14.42
C GLN A 75 20.84 10.28 -13.25
N SER A 76 19.54 10.46 -13.48
CA SER A 76 18.54 10.77 -12.42
C SER A 76 18.11 9.55 -11.61
N TYR A 77 18.49 8.36 -12.06
CA TYR A 77 18.24 7.09 -11.42
C TYR A 77 19.58 6.43 -11.09
N ARG A 78 19.60 5.61 -10.05
CA ARG A 78 20.73 4.75 -9.71
C ARG A 78 20.31 3.32 -9.95
N LEU A 79 20.99 2.63 -10.87
CA LEU A 79 20.86 1.18 -10.99
C LEU A 79 21.56 0.56 -9.78
N ALA A 80 20.86 -0.29 -9.04
CA ALA A 80 21.39 -0.94 -7.86
C ALA A 80 21.03 -2.43 -7.88
N PHE A 81 21.86 -3.24 -7.21
CA PHE A 81 21.52 -4.64 -7.00
C PHE A 81 20.20 -4.75 -6.23
N TRP A 82 19.30 -5.63 -6.67
CA TRP A 82 17.91 -5.65 -6.20
C TRP A 82 17.74 -5.79 -4.68
N ARG A 83 18.71 -6.39 -3.97
CA ARG A 83 18.67 -6.51 -2.50
C ARG A 83 18.81 -5.18 -1.76
N VAL A 84 19.37 -4.17 -2.41
CA VAL A 84 19.49 -2.80 -1.87
C VAL A 84 18.10 -2.15 -1.73
N ALA A 85 17.10 -2.60 -2.49
CA ALA A 85 15.77 -1.99 -2.49
C ALA A 85 15.04 -2.08 -1.14
N ALA A 86 15.32 -3.09 -0.31
CA ALA A 86 14.69 -3.20 1.01
C ALA A 86 15.07 -2.03 1.94
N GLU A 87 16.24 -1.43 1.74
CA GLU A 87 16.82 -0.42 2.62
C GLU A 87 16.91 0.98 1.98
N GLU A 88 17.12 1.09 0.67
CA GLU A 88 17.43 2.37 0.02
C GLU A 88 16.47 2.79 -1.10
N ILE A 89 15.38 2.06 -1.33
CA ILE A 89 14.42 2.47 -2.36
C ILE A 89 13.80 3.81 -2.01
N ASN A 90 13.73 4.74 -2.95
CA ASN A 90 13.30 6.12 -2.67
C ASN A 90 11.91 6.47 -3.25
N TYR A 91 11.12 5.47 -3.61
CA TYR A 91 9.74 5.61 -4.05
C TYR A 91 8.86 4.57 -3.37
N ARG A 92 7.56 4.90 -3.23
CA ARG A 92 6.58 3.99 -2.65
C ARG A 92 6.24 2.88 -3.65
N ARG A 93 6.24 1.63 -3.18
CA ARG A 93 5.90 0.43 -3.98
C ARG A 93 4.50 -0.08 -3.68
N PHE A 94 4.01 -0.97 -4.54
CA PHE A 94 2.97 -1.93 -4.17
C PHE A 94 3.61 -3.08 -3.39
N PHE A 95 3.33 -3.13 -2.08
CA PHE A 95 4.01 -4.04 -1.15
C PHE A 95 5.54 -3.96 -1.27
N ASP A 96 6.22 -5.09 -1.48
CA ASP A 96 7.67 -5.22 -1.70
C ASP A 96 8.04 -5.48 -3.17
N VAL A 97 7.14 -5.19 -4.12
CA VAL A 97 7.37 -5.37 -5.55
C VAL A 97 8.05 -4.14 -6.16
N ASN A 98 9.34 -4.27 -6.47
CA ASN A 98 10.15 -3.14 -6.96
C ASN A 98 9.67 -2.57 -8.31
N ASP A 99 9.10 -3.41 -9.16
CA ASP A 99 8.66 -3.03 -10.51
C ASP A 99 7.33 -2.24 -10.51
N LEU A 100 6.65 -2.15 -9.36
CA LEU A 100 5.36 -1.48 -9.21
C LEU A 100 5.49 -0.20 -8.37
N ALA A 101 5.83 0.91 -9.04
CA ALA A 101 5.87 2.23 -8.42
C ALA A 101 4.47 2.82 -8.25
N ALA A 102 4.16 3.30 -7.05
CA ALA A 102 2.86 3.87 -6.74
C ALA A 102 2.70 5.27 -7.33
N ILE A 103 1.52 5.56 -7.88
CA ILE A 103 1.16 6.89 -8.38
C ILE A 103 0.45 7.72 -7.31
N ARG A 104 0.58 9.03 -7.42
CA ARG A 104 -0.07 10.03 -6.54
C ARG A 104 -1.46 10.40 -7.06
N VAL A 105 -2.38 9.44 -7.05
CA VAL A 105 -3.72 9.60 -7.64
C VAL A 105 -4.60 10.61 -6.88
N GLU A 106 -4.18 11.05 -5.69
CA GLU A 106 -4.78 12.19 -4.99
C GLU A 106 -4.59 13.52 -5.73
N LEU A 107 -3.57 13.63 -6.60
CA LEU A 107 -3.36 14.81 -7.41
C LEU A 107 -4.36 14.85 -8.57
N PRO A 108 -5.06 15.98 -8.82
CA PRO A 108 -6.10 16.05 -9.83
C PRO A 108 -5.66 15.65 -11.23
N GLU A 109 -4.51 16.11 -11.67
CA GLU A 109 -3.92 15.84 -12.98
C GLU A 109 -3.51 14.37 -13.15
N VAL A 110 -3.03 13.72 -12.08
CA VAL A 110 -2.66 12.30 -12.09
C VAL A 110 -3.91 11.44 -12.18
N PHE A 111 -4.94 11.76 -11.39
CA PHE A 111 -6.24 11.08 -11.45
C PHE A 111 -6.82 11.16 -12.87
N ASP A 112 -6.86 12.35 -13.44
CA ASP A 112 -7.47 12.59 -14.75
C ASP A 112 -6.71 11.87 -15.87
N ALA A 113 -5.38 11.88 -15.83
CA ALA A 113 -4.55 11.14 -16.78
C ALA A 113 -4.72 9.62 -16.65
N ALA A 114 -4.70 9.09 -15.42
CA ALA A 114 -4.79 7.65 -15.18
C ALA A 114 -6.17 7.06 -15.53
N HIS A 115 -7.25 7.83 -15.41
CA HIS A 115 -8.62 7.35 -15.64
C HIS A 115 -9.19 7.75 -16.99
N LYS A 116 -8.42 8.39 -17.89
CA LYS A 116 -8.93 8.87 -19.18
C LYS A 116 -9.62 7.77 -19.98
N LEU A 117 -8.93 6.65 -20.23
CA LEU A 117 -9.48 5.51 -20.96
C LEU A 117 -10.69 4.90 -20.23
N LEU A 118 -10.63 4.79 -18.90
CA LEU A 118 -11.75 4.29 -18.11
C LEU A 118 -13.01 5.12 -18.33
N PHE A 119 -12.90 6.46 -18.34
CA PHE A 119 -14.04 7.32 -18.59
C PHE A 119 -14.55 7.26 -20.05
N GLU A 120 -13.68 7.02 -21.02
CA GLU A 120 -14.08 6.75 -22.41
C GLU A 120 -14.88 5.43 -22.52
N LEU A 121 -14.47 4.39 -21.80
CA LEU A 121 -15.19 3.11 -21.73
C LEU A 121 -16.54 3.24 -21.02
N VAL A 122 -16.61 4.02 -19.94
CA VAL A 122 -17.87 4.33 -19.26
C VAL A 122 -18.79 5.15 -20.17
N ALA A 123 -18.28 6.19 -20.82
CA ALA A 123 -19.07 7.06 -21.69
C ALA A 123 -19.63 6.33 -22.93
N SER A 124 -18.90 5.35 -23.45
CA SER A 124 -19.36 4.50 -24.56
C SER A 124 -20.30 3.37 -24.13
N GLY A 125 -20.48 3.14 -22.82
CA GLY A 125 -21.25 2.03 -22.28
C GLY A 125 -20.57 0.67 -22.40
N ALA A 126 -19.27 0.63 -22.74
CA ALA A 126 -18.50 -0.61 -22.85
C ALA A 126 -18.34 -1.34 -21.51
N VAL A 127 -18.46 -0.61 -20.40
CA VAL A 127 -18.44 -1.16 -19.03
C VAL A 127 -19.62 -0.61 -18.23
N THR A 128 -20.20 -1.45 -17.37
CA THR A 128 -21.35 -1.11 -16.52
C THR A 128 -21.00 -1.09 -15.03
N GLY A 129 -19.79 -1.50 -14.68
CA GLY A 129 -19.30 -1.55 -13.31
C GLY A 129 -17.78 -1.60 -13.26
N LEU A 130 -17.24 -1.25 -12.09
CA LEU A 130 -15.81 -1.16 -11.84
C LEU A 130 -15.44 -1.93 -10.57
N ARG A 131 -14.28 -2.61 -10.60
CA ARG A 131 -13.63 -3.20 -9.43
C ARG A 131 -12.34 -2.45 -9.17
N ILE A 132 -12.22 -1.83 -7.99
CA ILE A 132 -11.02 -1.09 -7.60
C ILE A 132 -10.06 -2.03 -6.89
N ASP A 133 -8.87 -2.15 -7.47
CA ASP A 133 -7.73 -2.86 -6.91
C ASP A 133 -7.11 -2.06 -5.76
N HIS A 134 -6.76 -2.75 -4.67
CA HIS A 134 -5.96 -2.21 -3.57
C HIS A 134 -6.29 -0.76 -3.12
N PRO A 135 -7.57 -0.44 -2.79
CA PRO A 135 -7.97 0.87 -2.28
C PRO A 135 -7.22 1.27 -0.99
N ASP A 136 -6.77 0.28 -0.20
CA ASP A 136 -6.01 0.51 1.02
C ASP A 136 -4.57 1.02 0.76
N GLY A 137 -4.12 1.07 -0.49
CA GLY A 137 -2.88 1.74 -0.89
C GLY A 137 -3.06 3.22 -1.23
N LEU A 138 -4.29 3.72 -1.32
CA LEU A 138 -4.60 5.11 -1.66
C LEU A 138 -4.27 6.06 -0.52
N TYR A 139 -3.88 7.28 -0.87
CA TYR A 139 -3.62 8.33 0.12
C TYR A 139 -4.92 8.84 0.76
N ARG A 140 -5.97 9.02 -0.05
CA ARG A 140 -7.32 9.47 0.35
C ARG A 140 -8.41 8.65 -0.35
N PRO A 141 -8.77 7.46 0.15
CA PRO A 141 -9.70 6.56 -0.54
C PRO A 141 -11.13 7.13 -0.66
N LEU A 142 -11.64 7.82 0.37
CA LEU A 142 -12.97 8.43 0.30
C LEU A 142 -13.07 9.45 -0.83
N GLU A 143 -12.14 10.43 -0.84
CA GLU A 143 -12.04 11.44 -1.90
C GLU A 143 -11.92 10.80 -3.29
N TYR A 144 -11.13 9.74 -3.41
CA TYR A 144 -10.98 8.98 -4.65
C TYR A 144 -12.33 8.40 -5.13
N PHE A 145 -13.10 7.75 -4.25
CA PHE A 145 -14.39 7.16 -4.63
C PHE A 145 -15.45 8.21 -4.97
N GLU A 146 -15.52 9.30 -4.21
CA GLU A 146 -16.43 10.42 -4.50
C GLU A 146 -16.13 11.03 -5.87
N LYS A 147 -14.83 11.30 -6.13
CA LYS A 147 -14.38 11.83 -7.41
C LYS A 147 -14.65 10.86 -8.56
N LEU A 148 -14.40 9.56 -8.38
CA LEU A 148 -14.64 8.55 -9.40
C LEU A 148 -16.12 8.46 -9.77
N GLN A 149 -17.01 8.41 -8.78
CA GLN A 149 -18.46 8.35 -9.02
C GLN A 149 -18.98 9.63 -9.71
N MET A 150 -18.52 10.80 -9.28
CA MET A 150 -18.85 12.07 -9.93
C MET A 150 -18.42 12.09 -11.40
N ARG A 151 -17.21 11.61 -11.70
CA ARG A 151 -16.70 11.56 -13.08
C ARG A 151 -17.43 10.52 -13.93
N CYS A 152 -17.83 9.39 -13.36
CA CYS A 152 -18.67 8.40 -14.02
C CYS A 152 -20.07 8.95 -14.33
N ALA A 153 -20.72 9.66 -13.39
CA ALA A 153 -22.00 10.33 -13.63
C ALA A 153 -21.91 11.28 -14.84
N LYS A 154 -20.85 12.09 -14.89
CA LYS A 154 -20.58 12.98 -16.02
C LYS A 154 -20.37 12.23 -17.34
N ALA A 155 -19.58 11.15 -17.32
CA ALA A 155 -19.33 10.32 -18.50
C ALA A 155 -20.63 9.67 -19.04
N LEU A 156 -21.47 9.18 -18.13
CA LEU A 156 -22.78 8.58 -18.43
C LEU A 156 -23.87 9.63 -18.78
N ARG A 157 -23.59 10.92 -18.59
CA ARG A 157 -24.54 12.04 -18.78
C ARG A 157 -25.82 11.88 -17.94
N VAL A 158 -25.66 11.39 -16.71
CA VAL A 158 -26.74 11.26 -15.72
C VAL A 158 -26.48 12.20 -14.54
N PRO A 159 -27.52 12.69 -13.85
CA PRO A 159 -27.31 13.39 -12.58
C PRO A 159 -26.68 12.42 -11.57
N LEU A 160 -25.81 12.95 -10.70
CA LEU A 160 -25.27 12.15 -9.59
C LEU A 160 -26.43 11.75 -8.67
N PRO A 161 -26.66 10.45 -8.41
CA PRO A 161 -27.73 10.01 -7.51
C PRO A 161 -27.53 10.54 -6.08
N LYS A 162 -28.61 10.59 -5.29
CA LYS A 162 -28.57 11.12 -3.91
C LYS A 162 -27.61 10.38 -2.99
N ASP A 163 -27.43 9.09 -3.21
CA ASP A 163 -26.48 8.26 -2.46
C ASP A 163 -25.03 8.38 -2.97
N GLY A 164 -24.80 9.14 -4.05
CA GLY A 164 -23.50 9.39 -4.66
C GLY A 164 -22.96 8.24 -5.50
N ARG A 165 -23.79 7.24 -5.87
CA ARG A 165 -23.36 6.03 -6.58
C ARG A 165 -23.91 6.02 -8.01
N ALA A 166 -23.14 6.54 -8.96
CA ALA A 166 -23.54 6.66 -10.36
C ALA A 166 -23.30 5.40 -11.20
N ILE A 167 -22.27 4.62 -10.86
CA ILE A 167 -21.94 3.34 -11.51
C ILE A 167 -21.70 2.26 -10.45
N TYR A 168 -22.03 1.00 -10.77
CA TYR A 168 -21.71 -0.13 -9.91
C TYR A 168 -20.19 -0.16 -9.65
N LEU A 169 -19.81 -0.19 -8.38
CA LEU A 169 -18.42 0.01 -7.95
C LEU A 169 -18.16 -0.87 -6.74
N ILE A 170 -17.28 -1.86 -6.86
CA ILE A 170 -16.84 -2.71 -5.77
C ILE A 170 -15.36 -2.53 -5.52
N VAL A 171 -14.92 -2.82 -4.30
CA VAL A 171 -13.53 -2.61 -3.88
C VAL A 171 -12.92 -3.88 -3.35
N GLU A 172 -11.66 -4.12 -3.69
CA GLU A 172 -10.87 -5.18 -3.07
C GLU A 172 -10.39 -4.72 -1.69
N LYS A 173 -11.23 -4.90 -0.67
CA LYS A 173 -10.90 -4.52 0.70
C LYS A 173 -11.03 -5.72 1.62
N ILE A 174 -9.96 -6.01 2.35
CA ILE A 174 -9.92 -7.10 3.32
C ILE A 174 -10.43 -6.60 4.67
N LEU A 175 -11.52 -7.17 5.16
CA LEU A 175 -12.11 -6.85 6.46
C LEU A 175 -11.64 -7.90 7.48
N THR A 176 -11.21 -7.46 8.67
CA THR A 176 -10.77 -8.35 9.76
C THR A 176 -11.75 -8.34 10.93
N GLY A 177 -12.10 -9.50 11.49
CA GLY A 177 -13.00 -9.59 12.63
C GLY A 177 -14.38 -9.01 12.35
N GLU A 178 -14.80 -8.06 13.19
CA GLU A 178 -16.07 -7.34 13.08
C GLU A 178 -15.91 -5.97 12.38
N GLU A 179 -14.77 -5.73 11.70
CA GLU A 179 -14.58 -4.54 10.88
C GLU A 179 -15.66 -4.44 9.81
N GLN A 180 -16.19 -3.23 9.61
CA GLN A 180 -17.16 -2.93 8.56
C GLN A 180 -16.53 -2.03 7.50
N LEU A 181 -17.01 -2.15 6.26
CA LEU A 181 -16.66 -1.21 5.21
C LEU A 181 -17.20 0.19 5.58
N PRO A 182 -16.43 1.27 5.44
CA PRO A 182 -16.90 2.60 5.79
C PRO A 182 -18.18 2.98 5.03
N GLN A 183 -19.24 3.32 5.76
CA GLN A 183 -20.58 3.58 5.21
C GLN A 183 -20.64 4.82 4.30
N ASN A 184 -19.69 5.74 4.45
CA ASN A 184 -19.57 6.93 3.62
C ASN A 184 -18.88 6.67 2.27
N TRP A 185 -18.27 5.49 2.06
CA TRP A 185 -17.67 5.17 0.77
C TRP A 185 -18.74 4.99 -0.30
N ARG A 186 -18.56 5.68 -1.43
CA ARG A 186 -19.50 5.67 -2.56
C ARG A 186 -19.35 4.41 -3.42
N VAL A 187 -19.43 3.25 -2.78
CA VAL A 187 -19.22 1.92 -3.34
C VAL A 187 -20.45 1.04 -3.08
N HIS A 188 -20.45 -0.17 -3.64
CA HIS A 188 -21.55 -1.14 -3.57
C HIS A 188 -21.20 -2.36 -2.71
N GLY A 189 -19.94 -2.46 -2.27
CA GLY A 189 -19.46 -3.52 -1.39
C GLY A 189 -18.03 -3.92 -1.74
N THR A 190 -17.66 -5.13 -1.31
CA THR A 190 -16.31 -5.68 -1.50
C THR A 190 -16.29 -6.76 -2.58
N THR A 191 -15.11 -7.25 -2.92
CA THR A 191 -14.90 -8.43 -3.77
C THR A 191 -15.26 -9.76 -3.12
N GLY A 192 -15.61 -9.78 -1.82
CA GLY A 192 -16.27 -10.94 -1.21
C GLY A 192 -15.42 -11.89 -0.37
N TYR A 193 -14.15 -11.57 -0.08
CA TYR A 193 -13.29 -12.39 0.82
C TYR A 193 -13.93 -12.64 2.19
N GLY A 194 -14.63 -11.65 2.75
CA GLY A 194 -15.36 -11.81 4.02
C GLY A 194 -16.42 -12.91 3.95
N PHE A 195 -17.10 -13.08 2.82
CA PHE A 195 -18.04 -14.19 2.62
C PHE A 195 -17.31 -15.53 2.44
N ALA A 196 -16.22 -15.58 1.68
CA ALA A 196 -15.40 -16.79 1.49
C ALA A 196 -14.95 -17.41 2.82
N ASN A 197 -14.58 -16.57 3.80
CA ASN A 197 -14.15 -17.01 5.12
C ASN A 197 -15.32 -17.41 6.01
N GLN A 198 -16.48 -16.76 5.88
CA GLN A 198 -17.70 -17.12 6.61
C GLN A 198 -18.24 -18.48 6.17
N VAL A 199 -18.27 -18.76 4.86
CA VAL A 199 -18.69 -20.06 4.32
C VAL A 199 -17.74 -21.17 4.76
N ALA A 200 -16.42 -20.96 4.66
CA ALA A 200 -15.46 -21.94 5.17
C ALA A 200 -15.65 -22.16 6.67
N GLY A 201 -15.87 -21.08 7.44
CA GLY A 201 -16.07 -21.15 8.88
C GLY A 201 -17.31 -21.96 9.29
N VAL A 202 -18.44 -21.80 8.61
CA VAL A 202 -19.67 -22.54 8.96
C VAL A 202 -19.63 -24.01 8.54
N LEU A 203 -18.71 -24.38 7.62
CA LEU A 203 -18.51 -25.76 7.19
C LEU A 203 -17.51 -26.54 8.08
N VAL A 204 -16.74 -25.87 8.94
CA VAL A 204 -15.89 -26.54 9.94
C VAL A 204 -16.74 -27.18 11.04
N ASP A 205 -16.45 -28.42 11.42
CA ASP A 205 -16.97 -28.99 12.67
C ASP A 205 -16.24 -28.41 13.89
N HIS A 206 -16.88 -27.46 14.59
CA HIS A 206 -16.33 -26.83 15.81
C HIS A 206 -15.97 -27.82 16.90
N ASN A 207 -16.66 -28.97 16.99
CA ASN A 207 -16.38 -29.96 18.04
C ASN A 207 -14.99 -30.57 17.86
N ALA A 208 -14.41 -30.50 16.67
CA ALA A 208 -13.08 -30.99 16.37
C ALA A 208 -11.95 -30.04 16.81
N GLU A 209 -12.23 -28.79 17.23
CA GLU A 209 -11.20 -27.79 17.55
C GLU A 209 -10.17 -28.32 18.56
N GLY A 210 -10.65 -28.91 19.66
CA GLY A 210 -9.80 -29.41 20.74
C GLY A 210 -8.89 -30.55 20.27
N ALA A 211 -9.46 -31.50 19.50
CA ALA A 211 -8.72 -32.64 18.96
C ALA A 211 -7.65 -32.19 17.94
N ILE A 212 -8.03 -31.35 16.97
CA ILE A 212 -7.12 -30.84 15.93
C ILE A 212 -6.02 -29.96 16.55
N THR A 213 -6.37 -29.08 17.50
CA THR A 213 -5.38 -28.26 18.21
C THR A 213 -4.36 -29.12 18.98
N LYS A 214 -4.81 -30.21 19.61
CA LYS A 214 -3.92 -31.16 20.31
C LYS A 214 -3.01 -31.90 19.34
N ILE A 215 -3.53 -32.35 18.20
CA ILE A 215 -2.76 -33.00 17.14
C ILE A 215 -1.68 -32.04 16.62
N PHE A 216 -2.06 -30.81 16.28
CA PHE A 216 -1.14 -29.78 15.78
C PHE A 216 -0.01 -29.50 16.78
N LYS A 217 -0.33 -29.23 18.05
CA LYS A 217 0.67 -28.99 19.11
C LYS A 217 1.62 -30.17 19.30
N ARG A 218 1.10 -31.40 19.27
CA ARG A 218 1.92 -32.62 19.36
C ARG A 218 2.84 -32.78 18.16
N PHE A 219 2.33 -32.54 16.95
CA PHE A 219 3.10 -32.68 15.71
C PHE A 219 4.28 -31.71 15.65
N ILE A 220 4.08 -30.44 16.04
CA ILE A 220 5.14 -29.44 16.03
C ILE A 220 6.03 -29.46 17.29
N GLY A 221 5.66 -30.25 18.32
CA GLY A 221 6.42 -30.40 19.56
C GLY A 221 6.40 -29.19 20.51
N HIS A 222 5.59 -28.16 20.23
CA HIS A 222 5.47 -26.95 21.06
C HIS A 222 4.11 -26.25 20.83
N SER A 223 3.86 -25.14 21.54
CA SER A 223 2.66 -24.31 21.34
C SER A 223 2.99 -23.00 20.64
N LEU A 224 2.18 -22.63 19.64
CA LEU A 224 2.26 -21.34 18.96
C LEU A 224 1.08 -20.45 19.35
N HIS A 225 1.34 -19.33 20.00
CA HIS A 225 0.33 -18.30 20.24
C HIS A 225 0.16 -17.44 18.98
N PHE A 226 -1.02 -17.49 18.35
CA PHE A 226 -1.25 -16.87 17.04
C PHE A 226 -0.90 -15.38 17.02
N GLY A 227 -1.39 -14.61 17.99
CA GLY A 227 -1.08 -13.17 18.07
C GLY A 227 0.41 -12.86 18.26
N HIS A 228 1.19 -13.76 18.88
CA HIS A 228 2.64 -13.59 19.00
C HIS A 228 3.34 -13.86 17.68
N LEU A 229 2.86 -14.86 16.95
CA LEU A 229 3.35 -15.17 15.61
C LEU A 229 3.08 -14.01 14.65
N VAL A 230 1.85 -13.48 14.60
CA VAL A 230 1.50 -12.33 13.75
C VAL A 230 2.38 -11.12 14.05
N TYR A 231 2.47 -10.73 15.33
CA TYR A 231 3.32 -9.62 15.77
C TYR A 231 4.79 -9.83 15.34
N ALA A 232 5.34 -11.02 15.57
CA ALA A 232 6.73 -11.33 15.22
C ALA A 232 6.96 -11.30 13.70
N LYS A 233 6.00 -11.75 12.89
CA LYS A 233 6.13 -11.78 11.42
C LYS A 233 5.88 -10.43 10.77
N LYS A 234 5.01 -9.57 11.32
CA LYS A 234 4.94 -8.16 10.92
C LYS A 234 6.28 -7.45 11.16
N ARG A 235 6.93 -7.68 12.32
CA ARG A 235 8.28 -7.16 12.61
C ARG A 235 9.36 -7.71 11.68
N LEU A 236 9.28 -8.98 11.32
CA LEU A 236 10.19 -9.58 10.35
C LEU A 236 10.08 -8.88 8.99
N VAL A 237 8.87 -8.73 8.46
CA VAL A 237 8.62 -8.05 7.17
C VAL A 237 9.13 -6.62 7.17
N MET A 238 8.84 -5.85 8.23
CA MET A 238 9.36 -4.50 8.42
C MET A 238 10.89 -4.44 8.47
N ARG A 239 11.58 -5.54 8.79
CA ARG A 239 13.04 -5.59 8.81
C ARG A 239 13.63 -6.00 7.46
N ILE A 240 13.00 -6.93 6.75
CA ILE A 240 13.62 -7.60 5.59
C ILE A 240 13.14 -7.07 4.24
N SER A 241 11.89 -6.59 4.15
CA SER A 241 11.26 -6.20 2.87
C SER A 241 10.85 -4.73 2.86
N LEU A 242 10.43 -4.20 4.00
CA LEU A 242 9.83 -2.86 4.15
C LEU A 242 10.56 -1.99 5.17
N ALA A 243 11.89 -2.13 5.26
CA ALA A 243 12.71 -1.39 6.24
C ALA A 243 12.74 0.10 5.94
N ASN A 244 12.92 0.46 4.68
CA ASN A 244 12.94 1.85 4.28
C ASN A 244 11.62 2.58 4.56
N GLU A 245 10.46 1.97 4.30
CA GLU A 245 9.15 2.56 4.55
C GLU A 245 8.97 2.93 6.03
N VAL A 246 9.44 2.07 6.92
CA VAL A 246 9.45 2.32 8.37
C VAL A 246 10.46 3.39 8.75
N ASN A 247 11.66 3.39 8.15
CA ASN A 247 12.67 4.41 8.40
C ASN A 247 12.17 5.81 8.01
N VAL A 248 11.48 5.91 6.87
CA VAL A 248 10.82 7.16 6.43
C VAL A 248 9.82 7.64 7.47
N LEU A 249 8.95 6.76 7.99
CA LEU A 249 8.01 7.13 9.05
C LEU A 249 8.74 7.56 10.34
N GLY A 250 9.82 6.85 10.72
CA GLY A 250 10.65 7.21 11.87
C GLY A 250 11.24 8.61 11.74
N THR A 251 11.87 8.93 10.61
CA THR A 251 12.42 10.26 10.30
C THR A 251 11.34 11.34 10.25
N MET A 252 10.13 11.02 9.76
CA MET A 252 9.02 11.97 9.78
C MET A 252 8.61 12.33 11.22
N VAL A 253 8.41 11.32 12.08
CA VAL A 253 8.04 11.56 13.49
C VAL A 253 9.14 12.30 14.25
N ASP A 254 10.41 11.97 13.97
CA ASP A 254 11.58 12.64 14.55
C ASP A 254 11.57 14.14 14.27
N ARG A 255 11.42 14.54 12.99
CA ARG A 255 11.28 15.95 12.59
C ARG A 255 10.08 16.64 13.24
N LEU A 256 8.95 15.95 13.39
CA LEU A 256 7.78 16.49 14.07
C LEU A 256 8.04 16.69 15.57
N SER A 257 8.84 15.80 16.19
CA SER A 257 9.20 15.89 17.60
C SER A 257 10.14 17.07 17.89
N GLU A 258 11.10 17.34 16.99
CA GLU A 258 12.05 18.45 17.08
C GLU A 258 11.38 19.84 17.10
N GLN A 259 10.19 19.94 16.49
CA GLN A 259 9.40 21.18 16.44
C GLN A 259 8.70 21.50 17.77
N ASN A 260 8.71 20.58 18.75
CA ASN A 260 8.01 20.75 20.02
C ASN A 260 8.94 20.57 21.22
N ARG A 261 9.00 21.60 22.09
CA ARG A 261 9.87 21.62 23.28
C ARG A 261 9.65 20.46 24.25
N TRP A 262 8.46 19.87 24.28
CA TRP A 262 8.13 18.74 25.16
C TRP A 262 8.63 17.39 24.63
N PHE A 263 8.89 17.28 23.32
CA PHE A 263 9.15 16.00 22.64
C PHE A 263 10.50 15.96 21.92
N ARG A 264 11.19 17.09 21.79
CA ARG A 264 12.47 17.23 21.05
C ARG A 264 13.63 16.36 21.55
N ASP A 265 13.56 15.85 22.78
CA ASP A 265 14.60 15.00 23.37
C ASP A 265 14.32 13.51 23.13
N TYR A 266 13.22 13.16 22.47
CA TYR A 266 13.01 11.79 21.99
C TYR A 266 14.02 11.47 20.90
N THR A 267 14.67 10.31 21.03
CA THR A 267 15.65 9.88 20.03
C THR A 267 14.98 9.28 18.80
N LEU A 268 15.60 9.45 17.64
CA LEU A 268 15.17 8.81 16.39
C LEU A 268 14.95 7.30 16.55
N GLU A 269 15.82 6.59 17.27
CA GLU A 269 15.64 5.15 17.50
C GLU A 269 14.40 4.85 18.35
N ALA A 270 14.13 5.63 19.40
CA ALA A 270 12.93 5.45 20.21
C ALA A 270 11.64 5.68 19.39
N LEU A 271 11.62 6.73 18.56
CA LEU A 271 10.48 7.06 17.70
C LEU A 271 10.27 6.04 16.59
N ALA A 272 11.32 5.68 15.86
CA ALA A 272 11.27 4.65 14.83
C ALA A 272 10.84 3.30 15.42
N ARG A 273 11.30 2.96 16.63
CA ARG A 273 10.85 1.75 17.33
C ARG A 273 9.38 1.85 17.76
N ALA A 274 8.92 2.97 18.30
CA ALA A 274 7.52 3.16 18.65
C ALA A 274 6.60 2.99 17.44
N VAL A 275 6.98 3.53 16.27
CA VAL A 275 6.28 3.33 14.99
C VAL A 275 6.24 1.85 14.61
N ARG A 276 7.39 1.17 14.57
CA ARG A 276 7.49 -0.27 14.26
C ARG A 276 6.58 -1.11 15.15
N GLU A 277 6.68 -0.89 16.46
CA GLU A 277 5.98 -1.68 17.46
C GLU A 277 4.46 -1.43 17.42
N THR A 278 4.04 -0.20 17.11
CA THR A 278 2.63 0.15 16.91
C THR A 278 2.06 -0.49 15.65
N ILE A 279 2.77 -0.44 14.51
CA ILE A 279 2.34 -1.10 13.27
C ILE A 279 2.27 -2.63 13.46
N ALA A 280 3.23 -3.24 14.17
CA ALA A 280 3.20 -4.67 14.47
C ALA A 280 2.00 -5.09 15.32
N CYS A 281 1.43 -4.16 16.09
CA CYS A 281 0.24 -4.36 16.93
C CYS A 281 -1.07 -3.90 16.26
N PHE A 282 -1.01 -3.37 15.04
CA PHE A 282 -2.20 -2.86 14.36
C PHE A 282 -3.16 -4.02 14.04
N PRO A 283 -4.44 -3.94 14.50
CA PRO A 283 -5.38 -5.07 14.44
C PRO A 283 -6.11 -5.20 13.10
N VAL A 284 -6.07 -4.18 12.26
CA VAL A 284 -6.72 -4.12 10.93
C VAL A 284 -5.68 -3.76 9.87
N TYR A 285 -6.07 -3.78 8.59
CA TYR A 285 -5.16 -3.40 7.49
C TYR A 285 -4.78 -1.94 7.59
N ARG A 286 -5.74 -1.04 7.84
CA ARG A 286 -5.49 0.40 8.06
C ARG A 286 -6.72 1.08 8.67
N THR A 287 -6.52 2.30 9.13
CA THR A 287 -7.58 3.26 9.48
C THR A 287 -7.85 4.22 8.33
N TYR A 288 -8.90 5.05 8.46
CA TYR A 288 -9.33 6.00 7.43
C TYR A 288 -9.56 7.43 7.95
N LEU A 289 -8.56 7.97 8.65
CA LEU A 289 -8.53 9.36 9.09
C LEU A 289 -8.25 10.31 7.92
N GLU A 290 -8.94 11.46 7.92
CA GLU A 290 -8.74 12.55 6.97
C GLU A 290 -8.51 13.88 7.69
N PRO A 291 -7.55 14.71 7.25
CA PRO A 291 -7.32 16.03 7.81
C PRO A 291 -8.59 16.89 7.78
N GLY A 292 -8.90 17.55 8.90
CA GLY A 292 -10.08 18.41 9.03
C GLY A 292 -11.41 17.66 9.20
N LYS A 293 -11.40 16.32 9.26
CA LYS A 293 -12.58 15.50 9.60
C LYS A 293 -12.46 15.00 11.05
N PRO A 294 -13.57 14.83 11.78
CA PRO A 294 -13.55 14.14 13.07
C PRO A 294 -13.04 12.71 12.92
N VAL A 295 -12.21 12.26 13.87
CA VAL A 295 -11.79 10.87 13.96
C VAL A 295 -12.98 10.01 14.40
N SER A 296 -13.28 8.96 13.64
CA SER A 296 -14.34 8.00 13.99
C SER A 296 -13.99 7.26 15.29
N GLU A 297 -15.01 6.79 16.02
CA GLU A 297 -14.74 6.00 17.23
C GLU A 297 -14.14 4.64 16.91
N GLU A 298 -14.47 4.07 15.75
CA GLU A 298 -13.86 2.84 15.25
C GLU A 298 -12.35 3.00 15.02
N ASP A 299 -11.93 4.04 14.28
CA ASP A 299 -10.51 4.31 14.03
C ASP A 299 -9.76 4.70 15.32
N ARG A 300 -10.41 5.47 16.21
CA ARG A 300 -9.85 5.81 17.52
C ARG A 300 -9.56 4.54 18.32
N ALA A 301 -10.55 3.64 18.43
CA ALA A 301 -10.41 2.41 19.19
C ALA A 301 -9.31 1.50 18.60
N VAL A 302 -9.16 1.46 17.28
CA VAL A 302 -8.07 0.74 16.59
C VAL A 302 -6.71 1.30 16.99
N ILE A 303 -6.52 2.62 16.90
CA ILE A 303 -5.25 3.29 17.20
C ILE A 303 -4.89 3.12 18.68
N GLU A 304 -5.83 3.39 19.58
CA GLU A 304 -5.59 3.30 21.02
C GLU A 304 -5.28 1.85 21.45
N ARG A 305 -5.96 0.86 20.86
CA ARG A 305 -5.66 -0.57 21.09
C ARG A 305 -4.26 -0.94 20.60
N ALA A 306 -3.88 -0.51 19.39
CA ALA A 306 -2.57 -0.80 18.82
C ALA A 306 -1.44 -0.19 19.66
N VAL A 307 -1.57 1.08 20.06
CA VAL A 307 -0.61 1.77 20.92
C VAL A 307 -0.52 1.11 22.30
N ALA A 308 -1.66 0.81 22.93
CA ALA A 308 -1.65 0.16 24.25
C ALA A 308 -1.00 -1.23 24.20
N ALA A 309 -1.22 -2.00 23.13
CA ALA A 309 -0.56 -3.27 22.92
C ALA A 309 0.96 -3.11 22.68
N ALA A 310 1.37 -2.11 21.90
CA ALA A 310 2.78 -1.81 21.63
C ALA A 310 3.53 -1.43 22.91
N LYS A 311 2.93 -0.57 23.75
CA LYS A 311 3.44 -0.22 25.09
C LYS A 311 3.65 -1.45 25.96
N ARG A 312 2.62 -2.29 26.13
CA ARG A 312 2.69 -3.50 26.97
C ARG A 312 3.78 -4.47 26.51
N ARG A 313 4.04 -4.55 25.20
CA ARG A 313 5.09 -5.41 24.63
C ARG A 313 6.50 -4.84 24.78
N ASN A 314 6.64 -3.53 25.01
CA ASN A 314 7.93 -2.83 25.00
C ASN A 314 8.13 -1.96 26.25
N PRO A 315 8.18 -2.55 27.46
CA PRO A 315 8.30 -1.80 28.72
C PRO A 315 9.64 -1.05 28.88
N ALA A 316 10.65 -1.37 28.06
CA ALA A 316 11.93 -0.67 28.07
C ALA A 316 11.93 0.67 27.29
N ILE A 317 10.88 0.94 26.51
CA ILE A 317 10.68 2.22 25.85
C ILE A 317 9.79 3.07 26.74
N GLU A 318 10.16 4.33 26.92
CA GLU A 318 9.41 5.27 27.74
C GLU A 318 7.99 5.48 27.16
N GLU A 319 6.99 5.52 28.04
CA GLU A 319 5.58 5.50 27.63
C GLU A 319 5.13 6.77 26.90
N SER A 320 5.72 7.91 27.21
CA SER A 320 5.39 9.19 26.59
C SER A 320 5.73 9.21 25.10
N VAL A 321 6.74 8.46 24.64
CA VAL A 321 7.02 8.26 23.20
C VAL A 321 5.81 7.65 22.47
N PHE A 322 5.17 6.64 23.08
CA PHE A 322 3.96 6.02 22.53
C PHE A 322 2.72 6.92 22.67
N ASN A 323 2.62 7.71 23.74
CA ASN A 323 1.54 8.70 23.90
C ASN A 323 1.64 9.78 22.82
N PHE A 324 2.85 10.27 22.55
CA PHE A 324 3.11 11.22 21.48
C PHE A 324 2.67 10.65 20.13
N LEU A 325 3.09 9.42 19.79
CA LEU A 325 2.66 8.76 18.56
C LEU A 325 1.13 8.59 18.49
N ARG A 326 0.47 8.20 19.59
CA ARG A 326 -0.99 8.11 19.66
C ARG A 326 -1.65 9.45 19.33
N ASP A 327 -1.19 10.51 19.97
CA ASP A 327 -1.77 11.84 19.82
C ASP A 327 -1.52 12.38 18.42
N LEU A 328 -0.36 12.05 17.83
CA LEU A 328 -0.11 12.30 16.41
C LEU A 328 -1.14 11.60 15.51
N LEU A 329 -1.30 10.30 15.70
CA LEU A 329 -2.21 9.47 14.90
C LEU A 329 -3.69 9.85 15.09
N LEU A 330 -4.07 10.48 16.20
CA LEU A 330 -5.44 10.90 16.47
C LEU A 330 -5.70 12.37 16.14
N PHE A 331 -4.77 13.04 15.46
CA PHE A 331 -4.82 14.48 15.19
C PHE A 331 -5.00 15.35 16.46
N ARG A 332 -4.51 14.87 17.62
CA ARG A 332 -4.54 15.59 18.90
C ARG A 332 -3.26 16.44 19.02
N PHE A 333 -3.27 17.60 18.37
CA PHE A 333 -2.11 18.49 18.32
C PHE A 333 -2.27 19.72 19.22
N PRO A 334 -1.16 20.41 19.57
CA PRO A 334 -1.23 21.74 20.15
C PRO A 334 -2.00 22.71 19.23
N GLU A 335 -2.83 23.58 19.79
CA GLU A 335 -3.65 24.53 19.01
C GLU A 335 -2.81 25.55 18.23
N ASN A 336 -1.56 25.78 18.66
CA ASN A 336 -0.67 26.81 18.15
C ASN A 336 0.23 26.37 16.98
N LEU A 337 -0.03 25.22 16.34
CA LEU A 337 0.67 24.85 15.12
C LEU A 337 0.34 25.83 13.99
N ASP A 338 1.29 26.12 13.11
CA ASP A 338 1.02 26.82 11.85
C ASP A 338 0.44 25.86 10.79
N GLU A 339 0.16 26.38 9.59
CA GLU A 339 -0.41 25.59 8.50
C GLU A 339 0.56 24.54 7.95
N GLU A 340 1.86 24.87 7.86
CA GLU A 340 2.90 23.96 7.36
C GLU A 340 3.11 22.78 8.31
N GLN A 341 3.15 23.06 9.61
CA GLN A 341 3.21 22.06 10.67
C GLN A 341 1.98 21.16 10.63
N ARG A 342 0.76 21.73 10.56
CA ARG A 342 -0.46 20.92 10.42
C ARG A 342 -0.43 20.03 9.17
N ALA A 343 0.09 20.52 8.06
CA ALA A 343 0.24 19.75 6.83
C ALA A 343 1.25 18.60 6.99
N ALA A 344 2.41 18.83 7.62
CA ALA A 344 3.42 17.80 7.88
C ALA A 344 2.88 16.70 8.82
N HIS A 345 2.13 17.09 9.85
CA HIS A 345 1.44 16.18 10.76
C HIS A 345 0.38 15.34 10.02
N ALA A 346 -0.43 15.96 9.18
CA ALA A 346 -1.38 15.27 8.31
C ALA A 346 -0.69 14.29 7.35
N GLU A 347 0.42 14.69 6.75
CA GLU A 347 1.21 13.84 5.86
C GLU A 347 1.71 12.58 6.57
N PHE A 348 2.23 12.73 7.79
CA PHE A 348 2.66 11.59 8.60
C PHE A 348 1.52 10.59 8.83
N VAL A 349 0.35 11.04 9.29
CA VAL A 349 -0.79 10.16 9.56
C VAL A 349 -1.25 9.46 8.29
N LEU A 350 -1.40 10.19 7.18
CA LEU A 350 -1.85 9.61 5.92
C LEU A 350 -0.84 8.58 5.36
N LYS A 351 0.47 8.83 5.49
CA LYS A 351 1.50 7.83 5.12
C LYS A 351 1.53 6.63 6.03
N PHE A 352 1.36 6.82 7.34
CA PHE A 352 1.26 5.70 8.30
C PHE A 352 0.14 4.74 7.87
N GLN A 353 -1.03 5.27 7.50
CA GLN A 353 -2.17 4.48 7.04
C GLN A 353 -1.90 3.71 5.73
N GLN A 354 -1.00 4.20 4.85
CA GLN A 354 -0.62 3.49 3.63
C GLN A 354 0.30 2.29 3.89
N PHE A 355 0.99 2.23 5.02
CA PHE A 355 2.00 1.20 5.29
C PHE A 355 1.51 0.06 6.20
N THR A 356 0.52 0.31 7.06
CA THR A 356 -0.04 -0.75 7.93
C THR A 356 -0.62 -1.92 7.13
N GLY A 357 -1.20 -1.63 5.95
CA GLY A 357 -1.84 -2.62 5.07
C GLY A 357 -0.83 -3.59 4.46
N PRO A 358 0.16 -3.12 3.69
CA PRO A 358 1.28 -3.92 3.20
C PRO A 358 1.96 -4.80 4.25
N ILE A 359 2.23 -4.23 5.43
CA ILE A 359 2.88 -4.96 6.52
C ILE A 359 1.97 -6.06 7.07
N THR A 360 0.66 -5.82 7.10
CA THR A 360 -0.34 -6.83 7.48
C THR A 360 -0.42 -7.92 6.43
N ALA A 361 -0.60 -7.59 5.15
CA ALA A 361 -0.67 -8.57 4.07
C ALA A 361 0.56 -9.48 4.03
N LYS A 362 1.77 -8.90 4.01
CA LYS A 362 3.02 -9.65 3.95
C LYS A 362 3.31 -10.44 5.24
N GLY A 363 3.00 -9.85 6.39
CA GLY A 363 3.25 -10.45 7.70
C GLY A 363 2.28 -11.56 8.07
N LEU A 364 1.00 -11.41 7.70
CA LEU A 364 -0.08 -12.36 7.99
C LEU A 364 -0.28 -13.34 6.83
N GLU A 365 -0.71 -12.83 5.68
CA GLU A 365 -1.15 -13.66 4.56
C GLU A 365 0.01 -14.40 3.88
N ASP A 366 1.14 -13.71 3.66
CA ASP A 366 2.28 -14.28 2.94
C ASP A 366 3.31 -14.92 3.86
N THR A 367 3.08 -14.91 5.18
CA THR A 367 4.01 -15.50 6.15
C THR A 367 3.29 -16.36 7.19
N VAL A 368 2.44 -15.79 8.04
CA VAL A 368 1.80 -16.54 9.14
C VAL A 368 0.94 -17.69 8.63
N PHE A 369 0.19 -17.49 7.54
CA PHE A 369 -0.64 -18.53 6.91
C PHE A 369 0.15 -19.74 6.39
N TYR A 370 1.46 -19.62 6.23
CA TYR A 370 2.33 -20.73 5.83
C TYR A 370 3.04 -21.39 7.03
N ILE A 371 2.86 -20.85 8.24
CA ILE A 371 3.47 -21.34 9.48
C ILE A 371 2.40 -21.94 10.40
N TYR A 372 1.25 -21.26 10.58
CA TYR A 372 0.19 -21.69 11.49
C TYR A 372 -0.73 -22.72 10.83
N ASN A 373 -0.25 -23.94 10.64
CA ASN A 373 -0.93 -24.99 9.89
C ASN A 373 -1.86 -25.86 10.76
N ARG A 374 -2.59 -25.25 11.71
CA ARG A 374 -3.58 -25.96 12.56
C ARG A 374 -4.69 -26.57 11.71
N LEU A 375 -5.27 -25.77 10.82
CA LEU A 375 -6.18 -26.19 9.76
C LEU A 375 -5.99 -25.22 8.59
N ALA A 376 -5.17 -25.60 7.61
CA ALA A 376 -4.74 -24.68 6.56
C ALA A 376 -5.87 -24.24 5.60
N ALA A 377 -7.05 -24.87 5.67
CA ALA A 377 -8.26 -24.38 4.98
C ALA A 377 -8.72 -23.00 5.50
N LEU A 378 -8.38 -22.65 6.74
CA LEU A 378 -8.69 -21.36 7.38
C LEU A 378 -7.60 -20.30 7.11
N ASN A 379 -6.47 -20.71 6.53
CA ASN A 379 -5.34 -19.84 6.18
C ASN A 379 -5.59 -19.24 4.78
N GLU A 380 -6.57 -18.36 4.69
CA GLU A 380 -7.05 -17.76 3.45
C GLU A 380 -7.08 -16.23 3.54
N VAL A 381 -7.02 -15.51 2.42
CA VAL A 381 -7.04 -14.03 2.37
C VAL A 381 -8.23 -13.48 3.18
N GLY A 382 -7.95 -12.61 4.15
CA GLY A 382 -8.93 -12.10 5.12
C GLY A 382 -9.37 -13.07 6.22
N GLY A 383 -8.75 -14.24 6.29
CA GLY A 383 -9.05 -15.29 7.25
C GLY A 383 -8.40 -15.06 8.61
N GLU A 384 -9.03 -15.64 9.64
CA GLU A 384 -8.60 -15.56 11.02
C GLU A 384 -8.43 -16.98 11.58
N PRO A 385 -7.32 -17.68 11.27
CA PRO A 385 -7.18 -19.11 11.57
C PRO A 385 -7.05 -19.43 13.07
N GLN A 386 -6.94 -18.40 13.92
CA GLN A 386 -7.13 -18.53 15.36
C GLN A 386 -8.59 -18.87 15.76
N LEU A 387 -9.57 -18.49 14.92
CA LEU A 387 -10.98 -18.83 15.09
C LEU A 387 -11.25 -20.15 14.36
N PHE A 388 -11.65 -21.19 15.10
CA PHE A 388 -11.90 -22.52 14.52
C PHE A 388 -13.37 -22.67 14.13
N GLY A 389 -13.72 -22.06 13.00
CA GLY A 389 -15.07 -22.09 12.44
C GLY A 389 -15.96 -20.90 12.86
N LEU A 390 -17.21 -20.91 12.40
CA LEU A 390 -18.28 -19.93 12.68
C LEU A 390 -19.63 -20.65 12.95
N SER A 391 -20.38 -20.25 13.98
CA SER A 391 -21.70 -20.86 14.21
C SER A 391 -22.71 -20.50 13.11
N VAL A 392 -23.75 -21.32 12.95
CA VAL A 392 -24.82 -21.09 11.97
C VAL A 392 -25.57 -19.79 12.27
N GLU A 393 -25.81 -19.48 13.55
CA GLU A 393 -26.45 -18.23 13.98
C GLU A 393 -25.61 -17.01 13.60
N ALA A 394 -24.30 -17.06 13.89
CA ALA A 394 -23.39 -15.97 13.53
C ALA A 394 -23.26 -15.80 12.01
N PHE A 395 -23.32 -16.90 11.25
CA PHE A 395 -23.39 -16.86 9.78
C PHE A 395 -24.66 -16.16 9.29
N HIS A 396 -25.83 -16.51 9.83
CA HIS A 396 -27.10 -15.85 9.49
C HIS A 396 -27.11 -14.37 9.89
N GLU A 397 -26.59 -14.01 11.05
CA GLU A 397 -26.47 -12.61 11.49
C GLU A 397 -25.61 -11.79 10.51
N ARG A 398 -24.47 -12.35 10.08
CA ARG A 398 -23.59 -11.71 9.08
C ARG A 398 -24.26 -11.58 7.72
N ASN A 399 -25.11 -12.53 7.32
CA ASN A 399 -25.91 -12.43 6.10
C ASN A 399 -26.98 -11.33 6.18
N LEU A 400 -27.68 -11.22 7.31
CA LEU A 400 -28.66 -10.15 7.54
C LEU A 400 -28.00 -8.76 7.51
N ARG A 401 -26.85 -8.61 8.18
CA ARG A 401 -26.06 -7.36 8.13
C ARG A 401 -25.67 -7.00 6.70
N ARG A 402 -25.17 -7.96 5.92
CA ARG A 402 -24.79 -7.72 4.52
C ARG A 402 -26.00 -7.31 3.67
N GLN A 403 -27.14 -7.97 3.81
CA GLN A 403 -28.36 -7.62 3.07
C GLN A 403 -28.83 -6.19 3.40
N ARG A 404 -28.71 -5.77 4.67
CA ARG A 404 -29.10 -4.42 5.10
C ARG A 404 -28.14 -3.35 4.61
N ASP A 405 -26.84 -3.55 4.79
CA ASP A 405 -25.85 -2.49 4.65
C ASP A 405 -25.17 -2.49 3.26
N TRP A 406 -24.93 -3.68 2.70
CA TRP A 406 -24.18 -3.88 1.45
C TRP A 406 -24.82 -4.96 0.55
N PRO A 407 -26.10 -4.82 0.15
CA PRO A 407 -26.84 -5.86 -0.57
C PRO A 407 -26.26 -6.21 -1.95
N ALA A 408 -25.45 -5.32 -2.53
CA ALA A 408 -24.84 -5.48 -3.83
C ALA A 408 -23.34 -5.86 -3.76
N SER A 409 -22.82 -6.21 -2.57
CA SER A 409 -21.46 -6.73 -2.42
C SER A 409 -21.34 -8.10 -3.07
N LEU A 410 -20.17 -8.40 -3.65
CA LEU A 410 -19.93 -9.75 -4.16
C LEU A 410 -19.83 -10.77 -3.02
N LEU A 411 -20.27 -11.98 -3.33
CA LEU A 411 -20.09 -13.18 -2.54
C LEU A 411 -19.10 -14.07 -3.30
N ALA A 412 -17.86 -14.13 -2.83
CA ALA A 412 -16.81 -14.93 -3.47
C ALA A 412 -16.49 -16.17 -2.63
N THR A 413 -16.06 -17.23 -3.30
CA THR A 413 -15.57 -18.49 -2.69
C THR A 413 -14.17 -18.84 -3.20
N SER A 414 -13.81 -18.40 -4.41
CA SER A 414 -12.45 -18.43 -4.96
C SER A 414 -12.17 -17.13 -5.73
N THR A 415 -10.91 -16.71 -5.76
CA THR A 415 -10.44 -15.56 -6.54
C THR A 415 -9.09 -15.90 -7.19
N HIS A 416 -8.52 -14.98 -7.97
CA HIS A 416 -7.17 -15.14 -8.49
C HIS A 416 -6.08 -15.01 -7.41
N ASP A 417 -6.38 -14.42 -6.25
CA ASP A 417 -5.43 -14.26 -5.13
C ASP A 417 -5.72 -15.18 -3.94
N SER A 418 -6.81 -15.95 -3.96
CA SER A 418 -7.09 -16.93 -2.90
C SER A 418 -5.92 -17.91 -2.80
N LYS A 419 -5.45 -18.16 -1.58
CA LYS A 419 -4.35 -19.08 -1.30
C LYS A 419 -4.70 -20.49 -1.77
N ARG A 420 -5.98 -20.87 -1.70
CA ARG A 420 -6.53 -22.16 -2.18
C ARG A 420 -7.92 -21.97 -2.79
N SER A 421 -8.24 -22.72 -3.85
CA SER A 421 -9.60 -22.73 -4.39
C SER A 421 -10.62 -23.33 -3.41
N GLU A 422 -11.89 -23.00 -3.59
CA GLU A 422 -13.01 -23.44 -2.75
C GLU A 422 -13.09 -24.96 -2.57
N ASP A 423 -12.89 -25.75 -3.64
CA ASP A 423 -12.94 -27.21 -3.56
C ASP A 423 -11.78 -27.81 -2.77
N VAL A 424 -10.58 -27.21 -2.90
CA VAL A 424 -9.41 -27.60 -2.10
C VAL A 424 -9.68 -27.33 -0.64
N ARG A 425 -10.24 -26.15 -0.32
CA ARG A 425 -10.62 -25.82 1.06
C ARG A 425 -11.71 -26.75 1.57
N ALA A 426 -12.78 -27.00 0.80
CA ALA A 426 -13.87 -27.90 1.17
C ALA A 426 -13.36 -29.30 1.53
N ARG A 427 -12.43 -29.87 0.75
CA ARG A 427 -11.82 -31.17 1.05
C ARG A 427 -10.97 -31.17 2.32
N MET A 428 -10.33 -30.05 2.65
CA MET A 428 -9.52 -29.92 3.87
C MET A 428 -10.38 -29.67 5.11
N LEU A 429 -11.60 -29.15 4.93
CA LEU A 429 -12.57 -28.90 6.00
C LEU A 429 -13.29 -30.17 6.44
N ALA A 430 -13.60 -31.06 5.49
CA ALA A 430 -14.11 -32.42 5.72
C ALA A 430 -13.02 -33.32 6.32
#